data_AF-F4RH97-F1
#
_entry.id   AF-F4RH97-F1
#
_cell.length_a   1.000
_cell.length_b   1.000
_cell.length_c   1.000
_cell.angle_alpha   90.00
_cell.angle_beta   90.00
_cell.angle_gamma   90.00
#
_symmetry.space_group_name_H-M   'P 1'
#
loop_
_entity.id
_entity.type
_entity.pdbx_description
1 polymer ?
#
loop_
_entity_poly.entity_id
_entity_poly.type
_entity_poly.pdbx_seq_one_letter_code
_entity_poly.pdbx_strand_id
1 'polypeptide(L)'
;MLCIHFTLVLEQDQILKIWFAKQDVQNQFVAIHEQKRPLDSLRDQTAKLKTKLETYQKLLLKYSTTSPHPSQPTNITYTKLLETDFDHLFWNDGLFTDRREPWAINANTQHGMRQIAYYDQAKEEIRRLGWEARRVMRWDIDSHRLLSTYLYQLQTHILVEDAQPIDLPLINHPALSLLSGLGKISAARMIINQKLVRIFNLQADWNTGLREILHCTPSQEGDNELKISWYNQIQKIQNMYVKKMLSLNTGFVTILEGVEDVIQTDNQANNNIQIDSEGITNTDGDSSDDLSVEDIDLEWEDVHEAMM
;
A
#
# COMPACT_ATOMS: atom_id res chain seq x y z
N MET A 1 -23.56 52.25 8.19
CA MET A 1 -23.94 50.83 8.05
C MET A 1 -22.91 50.01 7.26
N LEU A 2 -22.38 50.51 6.13
CA LEU A 2 -21.32 49.85 5.35
C LEU A 2 -19.97 49.62 6.08
N CYS A 3 -19.52 50.54 6.95
CA CYS A 3 -18.26 50.37 7.71
C CYS A 3 -18.29 49.24 8.74
N ILE A 4 -19.43 48.97 9.37
CA ILE A 4 -19.58 47.91 10.39
C ILE A 4 -19.63 46.54 9.71
N HIS A 5 -20.26 46.46 8.54
CA HIS A 5 -20.30 45.21 7.76
C HIS A 5 -18.93 44.86 7.17
N PHE A 6 -18.17 45.85 6.69
CA PHE A 6 -16.82 45.64 6.16
C PHE A 6 -15.80 45.22 7.24
N THR A 7 -15.91 45.74 8.46
CA THR A 7 -15.06 45.34 9.60
C THR A 7 -15.36 43.92 10.08
N LEU A 8 -16.64 43.51 10.13
CA LEU A 8 -17.02 42.14 10.48
C LEU A 8 -16.55 41.09 9.46
N VAL A 9 -16.60 41.40 8.17
CA VAL A 9 -16.13 40.48 7.10
C VAL A 9 -14.61 40.33 7.12
N LEU A 10 -13.86 41.42 7.37
CA LEU A 10 -12.40 41.37 7.51
C LEU A 10 -11.95 40.60 8.76
N GLU A 11 -12.71 40.69 9.86
CA GLU A 11 -12.44 39.91 11.07
C GLU A 11 -12.67 38.42 10.87
N GLN A 12 -13.76 38.03 10.19
CA GLN A 12 -14.03 36.62 9.87
C GLN A 12 -12.94 36.02 8.98
N ASP A 13 -12.47 36.74 7.96
CA ASP A 13 -11.37 36.29 7.09
C ASP A 13 -10.05 36.11 7.86
N GLN A 14 -9.74 37.01 8.81
CA GLN A 14 -8.54 36.87 9.64
C GLN A 14 -8.64 35.70 10.63
N ILE A 15 -9.81 35.50 11.25
CA ILE A 15 -10.08 34.36 12.14
C ILE A 15 -9.95 33.04 11.38
N LEU A 16 -10.50 32.94 10.17
CA LEU A 16 -10.37 31.75 9.31
C LEU A 16 -8.91 31.44 8.97
N LYS A 17 -8.12 32.47 8.62
CA LYS A 17 -6.67 32.31 8.36
C LYS A 17 -5.91 31.81 9.59
N ILE A 18 -6.24 32.31 10.77
CA ILE A 18 -5.66 31.83 12.03
C ILE A 18 -6.08 30.38 12.28
N TRP A 19 -7.34 30.03 12.04
CA TRP A 19 -7.83 28.67 12.20
C TRP A 19 -7.10 27.67 11.31
N PHE A 20 -6.99 27.94 10.01
CA PHE A 20 -6.23 27.08 9.08
C PHE A 20 -4.77 26.92 9.51
N ALA A 21 -4.10 28.02 9.88
CA ALA A 21 -2.72 27.97 10.35
C ALA A 21 -2.57 27.15 11.65
N LYS A 22 -3.56 27.22 12.56
CA LYS A 22 -3.60 26.42 13.78
C LYS A 22 -3.82 24.94 13.48
N GLN A 23 -4.69 24.61 12.52
CA GLN A 23 -4.91 23.25 12.05
C GLN A 23 -3.65 22.65 11.41
N ASP A 24 -2.91 23.44 10.64
CA ASP A 24 -1.64 23.01 10.05
C ASP A 24 -0.59 22.65 11.11
N VAL A 25 -0.53 23.44 12.19
CA VAL A 25 0.31 23.15 13.37
C VAL A 25 -0.14 21.84 14.02
N GLN A 26 -1.44 21.61 14.18
CA GLN A 26 -1.98 20.37 14.76
C GLN A 26 -1.63 19.14 13.92
N ASN A 27 -1.89 19.18 12.61
CA ASN A 27 -1.61 18.08 11.69
C ASN A 27 -0.11 17.74 11.69
N GLN A 28 0.75 18.76 11.76
CA GLN A 28 2.20 18.57 11.84
C GLN A 28 2.65 17.99 13.18
N PHE A 29 2.01 18.39 14.28
CA PHE A 29 2.27 17.88 15.61
C PHE A 29 1.89 16.39 15.73
N VAL A 30 0.69 16.02 15.25
CA VAL A 30 0.24 14.61 15.17
C VAL A 30 1.23 13.78 14.34
N ALA A 31 1.64 14.28 13.18
CA ALA A 31 2.58 13.59 12.30
C ALA A 31 3.93 13.30 12.98
N ILE A 32 4.43 14.18 13.85
CA ILE A 32 5.64 13.93 14.64
C ILE A 32 5.40 12.85 15.70
N HIS A 33 4.24 12.89 16.36
CA HIS A 33 3.92 12.01 17.49
C HIS A 33 3.58 10.58 17.05
N GLU A 34 3.05 10.38 15.84
CA GLU A 34 2.74 9.06 15.27
C GLU A 34 3.94 8.39 14.60
N GLN A 35 5.04 9.12 14.35
CA GLN A 35 6.12 8.67 13.48
C GLN A 35 7.20 7.87 14.22
N LYS A 36 7.25 6.55 13.95
CA LYS A 36 8.27 5.61 14.44
C LYS A 36 9.53 5.52 13.55
N ARG A 37 9.96 6.62 12.91
CA ARG A 37 10.99 6.64 11.85
C ARG A 37 12.36 7.17 12.35
N PRO A 38 13.47 6.97 11.61
CA PRO A 38 14.82 7.40 12.02
C PRO A 38 14.93 8.90 12.31
N LEU A 39 15.91 9.25 13.18
CA LEU A 39 16.18 10.58 13.73
C LEU A 39 16.23 11.73 12.69
N ASP A 40 16.75 11.49 11.49
CA ASP A 40 16.85 12.53 10.46
C ASP A 40 15.48 13.00 9.96
N SER A 41 14.54 12.06 9.78
CA SER A 41 13.17 12.39 9.39
C SER A 41 12.45 13.20 10.48
N LEU A 42 12.74 12.94 11.75
CA LEU A 42 12.18 13.71 12.87
C LEU A 42 12.72 15.15 12.91
N ARG A 43 13.99 15.36 12.54
CA ARG A 43 14.59 16.70 12.46
C ARG A 43 13.89 17.56 11.41
N ASP A 44 13.62 17.00 10.24
CA ASP A 44 12.95 17.71 9.15
C ASP A 44 11.48 18.04 9.51
N GLN A 45 10.78 17.11 10.17
CA GLN A 45 9.41 17.33 10.64
C GLN A 45 9.36 18.37 11.76
N THR A 46 10.36 18.38 12.65
CA THR A 46 10.53 19.39 13.70
C THR A 46 10.73 20.79 13.11
N ALA A 47 11.55 20.90 12.06
CA ALA A 47 11.74 22.17 11.36
C ALA A 47 10.43 22.65 10.72
N LYS A 48 9.65 21.74 10.10
CA LYS A 48 8.31 22.06 9.55
C LYS A 48 7.30 22.49 10.62
N LEU A 49 7.36 21.91 11.82
CA LEU A 49 6.49 22.32 12.92
C LEU A 49 6.81 23.74 13.38
N LYS A 50 8.10 24.09 13.49
CA LYS A 50 8.53 25.44 13.86
C LYS A 50 8.06 26.49 12.84
N THR A 51 8.24 26.25 11.55
CA THR A 51 7.82 27.20 10.52
C THR A 51 6.31 27.41 10.48
N LYS A 52 5.53 26.35 10.67
CA LYS A 52 4.06 26.45 10.80
C LYS A 52 3.64 27.21 12.05
N LEU A 53 4.31 26.96 13.18
CA LEU A 53 4.04 27.68 14.43
C LEU A 53 4.37 29.18 14.32
N GLU A 54 5.50 29.54 13.71
CA GLU A 54 5.87 30.93 13.44
C GLU A 54 4.84 31.64 12.56
N THR A 55 4.31 30.94 11.56
CA THR A 55 3.24 31.45 10.69
C THR A 55 1.97 31.72 11.48
N TYR A 56 1.55 30.79 12.34
CA TYR A 56 0.42 30.97 13.25
C TYR A 56 0.62 32.18 14.19
N GLN A 57 1.78 32.27 14.85
CA GLN A 57 2.10 33.37 15.77
C GLN A 57 2.12 34.73 15.07
N LYS A 58 2.63 34.80 13.83
CA LYS A 58 2.62 36.01 13.02
C LYS A 58 1.20 36.47 12.68
N LEU A 59 0.32 35.54 12.30
CA LEU A 59 -1.09 35.82 12.03
C LEU A 59 -1.83 36.27 13.30
N LEU A 60 -1.53 35.64 14.43
CA LEU A 60 -2.10 36.00 15.72
C LEU A 60 -1.70 37.42 16.15
N LEU A 61 -0.44 37.80 15.96
CA LEU A 61 0.05 39.14 16.27
C LEU A 61 -0.64 40.19 15.39
N LYS A 62 -0.77 39.92 14.09
CA LYS A 62 -1.50 40.78 13.15
C LYS A 62 -2.96 40.99 13.57
N TYR A 63 -3.64 39.90 13.93
CA TYR A 63 -5.02 39.93 14.41
C TYR A 63 -5.16 40.73 15.71
N SER A 64 -4.29 40.48 16.70
CA SER A 64 -4.31 41.18 18.00
C SER A 64 -4.09 42.69 17.88
N THR A 65 -3.33 43.13 16.87
CA THR A 65 -3.12 44.56 16.57
C THR A 65 -4.26 45.21 15.79
N THR A 66 -5.05 44.43 15.05
CA THR A 66 -6.11 44.94 14.17
C THR A 66 -7.50 44.88 14.82
N SER A 67 -7.70 43.97 15.78
CA SER A 67 -9.00 43.67 16.38
C SER A 67 -8.92 43.55 17.92
N PRO A 68 -9.50 44.50 18.68
CA PRO A 68 -9.60 44.43 20.13
C PRO A 68 -10.86 43.63 20.54
N HIS A 69 -10.89 42.33 20.24
CA HIS A 69 -11.95 41.43 20.71
C HIS A 69 -11.63 40.88 22.12
N PRO A 70 -12.65 40.65 22.97
CA PRO A 70 -12.47 40.16 24.33
C PRO A 70 -12.01 38.68 24.43
N SER A 71 -12.08 37.92 23.33
CA SER A 71 -11.65 36.52 23.24
C SER A 71 -10.60 36.36 22.15
N GLN A 72 -9.32 36.46 22.52
CA GLN A 72 -8.21 36.28 21.60
C GLN A 72 -7.77 34.80 21.55
N PRO A 73 -7.36 34.28 20.38
CA PRO A 73 -6.81 32.94 20.28
C PRO A 73 -5.55 32.80 21.15
N THR A 74 -5.36 31.64 21.79
CA THR A 74 -4.27 31.45 22.76
C THR A 74 -2.92 31.27 22.05
N ASN A 75 -1.93 32.10 22.38
CA ASN A 75 -0.56 31.91 21.89
C ASN A 75 0.15 30.77 22.64
N ILE A 76 0.93 29.95 21.93
CA ILE A 76 1.78 28.92 22.52
C ILE A 76 3.20 29.00 21.96
N THR A 77 4.20 28.83 22.83
CA THR A 77 5.62 28.72 22.45
C THR A 77 5.95 27.30 22.04
N TYR A 78 6.93 27.12 21.16
CA TYR A 78 7.35 25.81 20.66
C TYR A 78 7.68 24.80 21.77
N THR A 79 8.39 25.21 22.81
CA THR A 79 8.74 24.34 23.95
C THR A 79 7.49 23.86 24.68
N LYS A 80 6.56 24.78 24.95
CA LYS A 80 5.28 24.48 25.61
C LYS A 80 4.38 23.61 24.73
N LEU A 81 4.44 23.78 23.40
CA LEU A 81 3.69 22.95 22.44
C LEU A 81 4.15 21.49 22.47
N LEU A 82 5.45 21.21 22.64
CA LEU A 82 5.96 19.84 22.75
C LEU A 82 5.52 19.15 24.04
N GLU A 83 5.33 19.93 25.11
CA GLU A 83 4.85 19.44 26.41
C GLU A 83 3.31 19.31 26.45
N THR A 84 2.63 19.74 25.39
CA THR A 84 1.17 19.82 25.34
C THR A 84 0.57 18.48 24.89
N ASP A 85 -0.39 17.97 25.65
CA ASP A 85 -1.18 16.78 25.29
C ASP A 85 -2.26 17.11 24.24
N PHE A 86 -2.80 16.09 23.57
CA PHE A 86 -3.82 16.24 22.52
C PHE A 86 -5.13 16.86 23.03
N ASP A 87 -5.47 16.66 24.30
CA ASP A 87 -6.69 17.20 24.93
C ASP A 87 -6.54 18.63 25.47
N HIS A 88 -5.36 19.25 25.32
CA HIS A 88 -5.10 20.57 25.88
C HIS A 88 -5.99 21.67 25.27
N LEU A 89 -6.38 22.65 26.09
CA LEU A 89 -7.23 23.78 25.69
C LEU A 89 -6.69 24.58 24.50
N PHE A 90 -5.38 24.53 24.24
CA PHE A 90 -4.80 25.12 23.02
C PHE A 90 -5.47 24.55 21.76
N TRP A 91 -5.76 23.25 21.69
CA TRP A 91 -6.41 22.64 20.52
C TRP A 91 -7.93 22.93 20.51
N ASN A 92 -8.55 23.03 21.68
CA ASN A 92 -10.00 23.14 21.87
C ASN A 92 -10.41 24.43 22.62
N ASP A 93 -9.98 25.60 22.14
CA ASP A 93 -10.20 26.90 22.82
C ASP A 93 -11.64 27.43 22.69
N GLY A 94 -12.52 26.76 21.94
CA GLY A 94 -13.92 27.16 21.77
C GLY A 94 -14.11 28.45 20.98
N LEU A 95 -13.02 29.06 20.49
CA LEU A 95 -13.04 30.27 19.68
C LEU A 95 -13.40 29.96 18.23
N PHE A 96 -13.02 28.78 17.76
CA PHE A 96 -13.31 28.28 16.41
C PHE A 96 -14.34 27.16 16.40
N THR A 97 -14.70 26.68 17.59
CA THR A 97 -15.74 25.70 17.78
C THR A 97 -16.93 26.44 18.39
N ASP A 98 -17.85 26.91 17.56
CA ASP A 98 -19.07 27.56 18.02
C ASP A 98 -19.82 26.61 18.96
N ARG A 99 -19.64 26.80 20.27
CA ARG A 99 -20.18 25.91 21.32
C ARG A 99 -21.70 25.85 21.34
N ARG A 100 -22.37 26.64 20.50
CA ARG A 100 -23.83 26.74 20.37
C ARG A 100 -24.38 26.07 19.13
N GLU A 101 -23.53 25.68 18.19
CA GLU A 101 -23.98 25.01 16.99
C GLU A 101 -24.52 23.61 17.31
N PRO A 102 -25.49 23.10 16.52
CA PRO A 102 -26.10 21.79 16.78
C PRO A 102 -25.07 20.66 16.84
N TRP A 103 -24.02 20.72 16.03
CA TRP A 103 -22.93 19.73 16.06
C TRP A 103 -22.05 19.80 17.32
N ALA A 104 -22.06 20.90 18.07
CA ALA A 104 -21.30 21.06 19.32
C ALA A 104 -22.09 20.66 20.57
N ILE A 105 -23.43 20.69 20.53
CA ILE A 105 -24.29 20.41 21.70
C ILE A 105 -25.14 19.14 21.51
N ASN A 106 -25.71 18.92 20.32
CA ASN A 106 -26.69 17.86 20.10
C ASN A 106 -25.99 16.50 19.97
N ALA A 107 -26.23 15.62 20.95
CA ALA A 107 -25.64 14.28 21.00
C ALA A 107 -25.97 13.43 19.76
N ASN A 108 -27.17 13.55 19.20
CA ASN A 108 -27.57 12.81 17.99
C ASN A 108 -26.85 13.35 16.75
N THR A 109 -26.70 14.67 16.63
CA THR A 109 -25.93 15.30 15.55
C THR A 109 -24.46 14.89 15.62
N GLN A 110 -23.86 14.94 16.81
CA GLN A 110 -22.50 14.45 17.04
C GLN A 110 -22.34 12.98 16.70
N HIS A 111 -23.28 12.15 17.14
CA HIS A 111 -23.28 10.73 16.82
C HIS A 111 -23.33 10.52 15.31
N GLY A 112 -24.23 11.19 14.59
CA GLY A 112 -24.33 11.13 13.13
C GLY A 112 -23.04 11.55 12.43
N MET A 113 -22.42 12.66 12.85
CA MET A 113 -21.13 13.10 12.29
C MET A 113 -20.01 12.09 12.53
N ARG A 114 -19.96 11.46 13.71
CA ARG A 114 -19.01 10.38 14.01
C ARG A 114 -19.26 9.16 13.13
N GLN A 115 -20.52 8.77 12.90
CA GLN A 115 -20.84 7.65 12.01
C GLN A 115 -20.39 7.90 10.57
N ILE A 116 -20.58 9.12 10.05
CA ILE A 116 -20.09 9.50 8.72
C ILE A 116 -18.57 9.43 8.68
N ALA A 117 -17.88 10.01 9.67
CA ALA A 117 -16.42 9.97 9.74
C ALA A 117 -15.88 8.52 9.82
N TYR A 118 -16.50 7.65 10.60
CA TYR A 118 -16.13 6.23 10.66
C TYR A 118 -16.37 5.50 9.34
N TYR A 119 -17.48 5.81 8.66
CA TYR A 119 -17.76 5.27 7.34
C TYR A 119 -16.70 5.69 6.32
N ASP A 120 -16.35 6.98 6.26
CA ASP A 120 -15.32 7.49 5.35
C ASP A 120 -13.94 6.89 5.66
N GLN A 121 -13.61 6.76 6.95
CA GLN A 121 -12.37 6.09 7.38
C GLN A 121 -12.36 4.61 6.97
N ALA A 122 -13.48 3.89 7.12
CA ALA A 122 -13.57 2.49 6.73
C ALA A 122 -13.38 2.32 5.21
N LYS A 123 -13.96 3.20 4.38
CA LYS A 123 -13.73 3.19 2.93
C LYS A 123 -12.26 3.39 2.57
N GLU A 124 -11.61 4.34 3.24
CA GLU A 124 -10.17 4.59 3.03
C GLU A 124 -9.32 3.40 3.50
N GLU A 125 -9.68 2.75 4.61
CA GLU A 125 -8.96 1.58 5.11
C GLU A 125 -9.08 0.38 4.17
N ILE A 126 -10.27 0.10 3.62
CA ILE A 126 -10.47 -0.92 2.58
C ILE A 126 -9.55 -0.64 1.38
N ARG A 127 -9.50 0.62 0.94
CA ARG A 127 -8.64 1.05 -0.17
C ARG A 127 -7.14 0.83 0.14
N ARG A 128 -6.72 1.12 1.38
CA ARG A 128 -5.34 0.89 1.84
C ARG A 128 -4.98 -0.58 1.92
N LEU A 129 -5.88 -1.43 2.43
CA LEU A 129 -5.71 -2.88 2.44
C LEU A 129 -5.52 -3.41 1.01
N GLY A 130 -6.30 -2.91 0.05
CA GLY A 130 -6.13 -3.23 -1.37
C GLY A 130 -4.74 -2.84 -1.91
N TRP A 131 -4.19 -1.70 -1.48
CA TRP A 131 -2.83 -1.28 -1.83
C TRP A 131 -1.75 -2.16 -1.22
N GLU A 132 -1.85 -2.46 0.05
CA GLU A 132 -0.86 -3.30 0.73
C GLU A 132 -0.90 -4.74 0.20
N ALA A 133 -2.08 -5.30 -0.10
CA ALA A 133 -2.21 -6.61 -0.72
C ALA A 133 -1.47 -6.68 -2.07
N ARG A 134 -1.70 -5.71 -2.96
CA ARG A 134 -0.99 -5.64 -4.25
C ARG A 134 0.51 -5.47 -4.09
N ARG A 135 0.94 -4.66 -3.10
CA ARG A 135 2.37 -4.49 -2.79
C ARG A 135 3.00 -5.79 -2.31
N VAL A 136 2.33 -6.52 -1.44
CA VAL A 136 2.79 -7.83 -0.96
C VAL A 136 2.86 -8.83 -2.10
N MET A 137 1.85 -8.92 -2.95
CA MET A 137 1.87 -9.79 -4.14
C MET A 137 3.05 -9.46 -5.06
N ARG A 138 3.27 -8.17 -5.37
CA ARG A 138 4.41 -7.74 -6.20
C ARG A 138 5.75 -8.09 -5.56
N TRP A 139 5.92 -7.77 -4.28
CA TRP A 139 7.13 -8.12 -3.52
C TRP A 139 7.42 -9.62 -3.57
N ASP A 140 6.38 -10.42 -3.40
CA ASP A 140 6.50 -11.86 -3.33
C ASP A 140 6.79 -12.48 -4.70
N ILE A 141 6.11 -12.01 -5.76
CA ILE A 141 6.40 -12.37 -7.16
C ILE A 141 7.85 -12.07 -7.53
N ASP A 142 8.33 -10.87 -7.21
CA ASP A 142 9.70 -10.46 -7.49
C ASP A 142 10.70 -11.28 -6.67
N SER A 143 10.40 -11.55 -5.40
CA SER A 143 11.23 -12.38 -4.53
C SER A 143 11.34 -13.81 -5.03
N HIS A 144 10.23 -14.43 -5.43
CA HIS A 144 10.20 -15.74 -6.09
C HIS A 144 11.10 -15.72 -7.32
N ARG A 145 10.86 -14.79 -8.26
CA ARG A 145 11.61 -14.70 -9.51
C ARG A 145 13.12 -14.58 -9.26
N LEU A 146 13.50 -13.67 -8.37
CA LEU A 146 14.89 -13.42 -8.02
C LEU A 146 15.58 -14.67 -7.43
N LEU A 147 14.94 -15.30 -6.45
CA LEU A 147 15.48 -16.49 -5.78
C LEU A 147 15.56 -17.70 -6.72
N SER A 148 14.56 -17.90 -7.58
CA SER A 148 14.56 -18.94 -8.60
C SER A 148 15.70 -18.75 -9.60
N THR A 149 15.92 -17.51 -10.09
CA THR A 149 17.04 -17.20 -10.98
C THR A 149 18.39 -17.49 -10.33
N TYR A 150 18.59 -17.06 -9.08
CA TYR A 150 19.83 -17.36 -8.36
C TYR A 150 20.03 -18.85 -8.10
N LEU A 151 18.96 -19.56 -7.77
CA LEU A 151 19.03 -21.00 -7.58
C LEU A 151 19.45 -21.71 -8.88
N TYR A 152 18.85 -21.32 -10.00
CA TYR A 152 19.20 -21.84 -11.33
C TYR A 152 20.68 -21.59 -11.66
N GLN A 153 21.17 -20.36 -11.48
CA GLN A 153 22.58 -20.00 -11.71
C GLN A 153 23.55 -20.83 -10.86
N LEU A 154 23.21 -21.09 -9.60
CA LEU A 154 24.03 -21.92 -8.71
C LEU A 154 23.99 -23.41 -9.10
N GLN A 155 22.86 -23.88 -9.63
CA GLN A 155 22.73 -25.26 -10.10
C GLN A 155 23.53 -25.49 -11.39
N THR A 156 23.47 -24.56 -12.35
CA THR A 156 24.19 -24.69 -13.63
C THR A 156 25.70 -24.65 -13.47
N HIS A 157 26.23 -23.83 -12.55
CA HIS A 157 27.67 -23.77 -12.29
C HIS A 157 28.24 -25.04 -11.63
N ILE A 158 27.42 -25.88 -10.99
CA ILE A 158 27.87 -27.19 -10.50
C ILE A 158 27.98 -28.19 -11.66
N LEU A 159 27.17 -28.02 -12.71
CA LEU A 159 27.09 -28.93 -13.84
C LEU A 159 28.10 -28.61 -14.96
N VAL A 160 28.59 -27.37 -15.05
CA VAL A 160 29.51 -26.91 -16.09
C VAL A 160 30.78 -26.34 -15.45
N GLU A 161 31.91 -27.05 -15.58
CA GLU A 161 33.21 -26.67 -14.99
C GLU A 161 33.81 -25.36 -15.56
N ASP A 162 33.31 -24.86 -16.70
CA ASP A 162 33.76 -23.64 -17.41
C ASP A 162 32.73 -22.48 -17.36
N ALA A 163 31.80 -22.48 -16.40
CA ALA A 163 30.79 -21.44 -16.28
C ALA A 163 31.40 -20.07 -15.91
N GLN A 164 30.81 -18.99 -16.45
CA GLN A 164 31.15 -17.60 -16.09
C GLN A 164 31.12 -17.41 -14.56
N PRO A 165 32.01 -16.58 -13.99
CA PRO A 165 32.08 -16.37 -12.55
C PRO A 165 30.73 -15.90 -12.03
N ILE A 166 30.18 -16.63 -11.05
CA ILE A 166 28.91 -16.25 -10.41
C ILE A 166 29.13 -14.96 -9.61
N ASP A 167 28.63 -13.84 -10.13
CA ASP A 167 28.58 -12.58 -9.40
C ASP A 167 27.35 -12.55 -8.47
N LEU A 168 27.42 -13.36 -7.41
CA LEU A 168 26.41 -13.35 -6.36
C LEU A 168 27.04 -12.87 -5.05
N PRO A 169 26.60 -11.71 -4.50
CA PRO A 169 27.15 -11.15 -3.26
C PRO A 169 27.14 -12.13 -2.09
N LEU A 170 26.17 -13.06 -2.07
CA LEU A 170 26.05 -14.10 -1.05
C LEU A 170 27.26 -15.05 -1.03
N ILE A 171 27.86 -15.39 -2.18
CA ILE A 171 29.03 -16.28 -2.26
C ILE A 171 30.27 -15.60 -1.66
N ASN A 172 30.37 -14.27 -1.84
CA ASN A 172 31.45 -13.45 -1.32
C ASN A 172 31.21 -12.98 0.13
N HIS A 173 30.12 -13.43 0.77
CA HIS A 173 29.79 -13.01 2.12
C HIS A 173 30.79 -13.55 3.15
N PRO A 174 31.25 -12.73 4.12
CA PRO A 174 32.27 -13.13 5.10
C PRO A 174 31.89 -14.36 5.93
N ALA A 175 30.59 -14.61 6.15
CA ALA A 175 30.12 -15.81 6.85
C ALA A 175 30.46 -17.13 6.12
N LEU A 176 30.69 -17.10 4.80
CA LEU A 176 31.07 -18.29 4.02
C LEU A 176 32.58 -18.35 3.75
N SER A 177 33.37 -17.41 4.29
CA SER A 177 34.82 -17.28 4.02
C SER A 177 35.64 -18.52 4.39
N LEU A 178 35.20 -19.28 5.38
CA LEU A 178 35.85 -20.51 5.86
C LEU A 178 35.60 -21.72 4.96
N LEU A 179 34.68 -21.63 3.99
CA LEU A 179 34.32 -22.73 3.10
C LEU A 179 35.18 -22.71 1.83
N SER A 180 35.43 -23.90 1.25
CA SER A 180 36.02 -24.03 -0.09
C SER A 180 35.11 -23.42 -1.16
N GLY A 181 35.62 -23.14 -2.36
CA GLY A 181 34.80 -22.55 -3.44
C GLY A 181 33.50 -23.33 -3.71
N LEU A 182 33.59 -24.66 -3.83
CA LEU A 182 32.43 -25.53 -3.96
C LEU A 182 31.56 -25.55 -2.69
N GLY A 183 32.16 -25.47 -1.50
CA GLY A 183 31.44 -25.36 -0.23
C GLY A 183 30.61 -24.09 -0.12
N LYS A 184 31.13 -22.95 -0.60
CA LYS A 184 30.41 -21.66 -0.66
C LYS A 184 29.19 -21.75 -1.58
N ILE A 185 29.34 -22.35 -2.76
CA ILE A 185 28.24 -22.55 -3.73
C ILE A 185 27.16 -23.47 -3.11
N SER A 186 27.57 -24.58 -2.49
CA SER A 186 26.64 -25.51 -1.84
C SER A 186 25.87 -24.85 -0.68
N ALA A 187 26.57 -24.07 0.16
CA ALA A 187 25.95 -23.34 1.26
C ALA A 187 25.00 -22.24 0.76
N ALA A 188 25.40 -21.45 -0.24
CA ALA A 188 24.55 -20.44 -0.86
C ALA A 188 23.29 -21.06 -1.46
N ARG A 189 23.43 -22.20 -2.15
CA ARG A 189 22.32 -22.97 -2.71
C ARG A 189 21.35 -23.42 -1.62
N MET A 190 21.84 -23.93 -0.49
CA MET A 190 21.00 -24.35 0.63
C MET A 190 20.20 -23.17 1.21
N ILE A 191 20.86 -22.03 1.43
CA ILE A 191 20.25 -20.82 1.96
C ILE A 191 19.15 -20.31 1.02
N ILE A 192 19.44 -20.23 -0.28
CA ILE A 192 18.46 -19.78 -1.29
C ILE A 192 17.30 -20.74 -1.38
N ASN A 193 17.53 -22.05 -1.42
CA ASN A 193 16.47 -23.06 -1.39
C ASN A 193 15.55 -22.88 -0.18
N GLN A 194 16.12 -22.73 1.02
CA GLN A 194 15.35 -22.54 2.23
C GLN A 194 14.47 -21.28 2.15
N LYS A 195 15.00 -20.17 1.60
CA LYS A 195 14.23 -18.94 1.41
C LYS A 195 13.15 -19.09 0.35
N LEU A 196 13.45 -19.77 -0.75
CA LEU A 196 12.51 -20.01 -1.84
C LEU A 196 11.34 -20.89 -1.39
N VAL A 197 11.61 -21.98 -0.65
CA VAL A 197 10.56 -22.83 -0.06
C VAL A 197 9.67 -22.01 0.87
N ARG A 198 10.25 -21.09 1.66
CA ARG A 198 9.44 -20.19 2.49
C ARG A 198 8.53 -19.29 1.66
N ILE A 199 9.03 -18.73 0.56
CA ILE A 199 8.20 -17.94 -0.38
C ILE A 199 7.07 -18.80 -0.94
N PHE A 200 7.35 -20.03 -1.38
CA PHE A 200 6.30 -20.93 -1.90
C PHE A 200 5.21 -21.22 -0.88
N ASN A 201 5.58 -21.44 0.39
CA ASN A 201 4.61 -21.65 1.46
C ASN A 201 3.76 -20.39 1.72
N LEU A 202 4.39 -19.21 1.76
CA LEU A 202 3.64 -17.95 1.91
C LEU A 202 2.67 -17.73 0.74
N GLN A 203 3.11 -18.02 -0.49
CA GLN A 203 2.27 -17.94 -1.69
C GLN A 203 1.07 -18.88 -1.61
N ALA A 204 1.30 -20.12 -1.20
CA ALA A 204 0.25 -21.10 -0.97
C ALA A 204 -0.77 -20.62 0.08
N ASP A 205 -0.27 -20.20 1.25
CA ASP A 205 -1.09 -19.77 2.39
C ASP A 205 -1.90 -18.51 2.06
N TRP A 206 -1.30 -17.55 1.36
CA TRP A 206 -1.91 -16.25 1.09
C TRP A 206 -2.80 -16.24 -0.16
N ASN A 207 -2.73 -17.28 -0.99
CA ASN A 207 -3.41 -17.31 -2.28
C ASN A 207 -4.90 -16.96 -2.18
N THR A 208 -5.63 -17.62 -1.28
CA THR A 208 -7.07 -17.40 -1.10
C THR A 208 -7.38 -16.01 -0.56
N GLY A 209 -6.72 -15.61 0.54
CA GLY A 209 -6.99 -14.31 1.18
C GLY A 209 -6.61 -13.11 0.30
N LEU A 210 -5.50 -13.18 -0.44
CA LEU A 210 -5.11 -12.10 -1.34
C LEU A 210 -6.06 -12.00 -2.55
N ARG A 211 -6.57 -13.13 -3.07
CA ARG A 211 -7.60 -13.10 -4.12
C ARG A 211 -8.88 -12.42 -3.64
N GLU A 212 -9.36 -12.77 -2.45
CA GLU A 212 -10.55 -12.15 -1.86
C GLU A 212 -10.36 -10.64 -1.70
N ILE A 213 -9.21 -10.20 -1.19
CA ILE A 213 -8.91 -8.77 -1.04
C ILE A 213 -8.86 -8.05 -2.40
N LEU A 214 -8.31 -8.69 -3.44
CA LEU A 214 -8.30 -8.10 -4.78
C LEU A 214 -9.71 -7.95 -5.37
N HIS A 215 -10.60 -8.92 -5.13
CA HIS A 215 -11.99 -8.86 -5.58
C HIS A 215 -12.81 -7.83 -4.78
N CYS A 216 -12.58 -7.72 -3.48
CA CYS A 216 -13.32 -6.82 -2.60
C CYS A 216 -12.80 -5.37 -2.58
N THR A 217 -11.72 -5.06 -3.32
CA THR A 217 -11.15 -3.71 -3.37
C THR A 217 -11.21 -3.13 -4.78
N PRO A 218 -11.28 -1.79 -4.93
CA PRO A 218 -11.33 -1.17 -6.25
C PRO A 218 -10.14 -1.58 -7.14
N SER A 219 -10.41 -1.84 -8.42
CA SER A 219 -9.42 -2.18 -9.43
C SER A 219 -8.37 -1.09 -9.60
N GLN A 220 -7.15 -1.48 -9.93
CA GLN A 220 -6.00 -0.59 -10.11
C GLN A 220 -5.24 -0.92 -11.39
N GLU A 221 -4.47 0.06 -11.84
CA GLU A 221 -3.57 -0.11 -12.97
C GLU A 221 -2.54 -1.21 -12.67
N GLY A 222 -2.39 -2.13 -13.63
CA GLY A 222 -1.48 -3.27 -13.50
C GLY A 222 -2.07 -4.50 -12.81
N ASP A 223 -3.36 -4.50 -12.45
CA ASP A 223 -3.98 -5.64 -11.74
C ASP A 223 -4.07 -6.89 -12.61
N ASN A 224 -4.26 -6.74 -13.93
CA ASN A 224 -4.35 -7.88 -14.84
C ASN A 224 -3.01 -8.59 -14.96
N GLU A 225 -1.92 -7.85 -15.19
CA GLU A 225 -0.56 -8.41 -15.24
C GLU A 225 -0.16 -9.02 -13.89
N LEU A 226 -0.58 -8.40 -12.78
CA LEU A 226 -0.33 -8.91 -11.44
C LEU A 226 -1.05 -10.25 -11.20
N LYS A 227 -2.34 -10.33 -11.57
CA LYS A 227 -3.14 -11.57 -11.47
C LYS A 227 -2.54 -12.70 -12.31
N ILE A 228 -2.17 -12.41 -13.56
CA ILE A 228 -1.53 -13.38 -14.46
C ILE A 228 -0.19 -13.87 -13.88
N SER A 229 0.65 -12.95 -13.41
CA SER A 229 1.95 -13.29 -12.83
C SER A 229 1.81 -14.14 -11.57
N TRP A 230 0.85 -13.79 -10.69
CA TRP A 230 0.52 -14.56 -9.50
C TRP A 230 0.02 -15.96 -9.87
N TYR A 231 -0.92 -16.06 -10.81
CA TYR A 231 -1.45 -17.33 -11.30
C TYR A 231 -0.33 -18.26 -11.74
N ASN A 232 0.54 -17.77 -12.61
CA ASN A 232 1.62 -18.54 -13.21
C ASN A 232 2.58 -19.07 -12.15
N GLN A 233 2.87 -18.29 -11.10
CA GLN A 233 3.71 -18.75 -10.01
C GLN A 233 3.01 -19.80 -9.12
N ILE A 234 1.74 -19.60 -8.79
CA ILE A 234 0.96 -20.58 -8.03
C ILE A 234 0.85 -21.91 -8.79
N GLN A 235 0.54 -21.87 -10.08
CA GLN A 235 0.48 -23.05 -10.95
C GLN A 235 1.82 -23.79 -10.98
N LYS A 236 2.94 -23.06 -11.06
CA LYS A 236 4.28 -23.66 -10.97
C LYS A 236 4.49 -24.35 -9.62
N ILE A 237 4.14 -23.70 -8.52
CA ILE A 237 4.25 -24.24 -7.16
C ILE A 237 3.43 -25.53 -7.02
N GLN A 238 2.18 -25.53 -7.50
CA GLN A 238 1.33 -26.71 -7.49
C GLN A 238 1.92 -27.87 -8.30
N ASN A 239 2.39 -27.59 -9.51
CA ASN A 239 3.06 -28.59 -10.32
C ASN A 239 4.29 -29.19 -9.61
N MET A 240 5.05 -28.37 -8.88
CA MET A 240 6.19 -28.85 -8.08
C MET A 240 5.74 -29.74 -6.90
N TYR A 241 4.61 -29.44 -6.25
CA TYR A 241 4.01 -30.27 -5.21
C TYR A 241 3.53 -31.62 -5.76
N VAL A 242 2.74 -31.60 -6.84
CA VAL A 242 2.20 -32.81 -7.47
C VAL A 242 3.32 -33.74 -7.96
N LYS A 243 4.37 -33.18 -8.57
CA LYS A 243 5.54 -33.93 -9.04
C LYS A 243 6.48 -34.38 -7.90
N LYS A 244 6.17 -34.08 -6.64
CA LYS A 244 7.03 -34.32 -5.45
C LYS A 244 8.45 -33.79 -5.61
N MET A 245 8.63 -32.73 -6.41
CA MET A 245 9.91 -32.06 -6.62
C MET A 245 10.29 -31.14 -5.45
N LEU A 246 9.33 -30.87 -4.55
CA LEU A 246 9.52 -30.23 -3.26
C LEU A 246 9.61 -31.30 -2.17
N SER A 247 10.82 -31.63 -1.73
CA SER A 247 10.98 -32.39 -0.49
C SER A 247 10.90 -31.41 0.69
N LEU A 248 9.73 -31.29 1.32
CA LEU A 248 9.58 -30.55 2.58
C LEU A 248 10.49 -31.11 3.70
N ASN A 249 10.81 -32.40 3.66
CA ASN A 249 11.66 -33.05 4.66
C ASN A 249 13.15 -32.66 4.52
N THR A 250 13.57 -32.12 3.38
CA THR A 250 14.98 -31.75 3.13
C THR A 250 15.16 -30.27 2.74
N GLY A 251 14.07 -29.52 2.55
CA GLY A 251 14.11 -28.10 2.20
C GLY A 251 14.81 -27.81 0.87
N PHE A 252 14.73 -28.74 -0.08
CA PHE A 252 15.54 -28.70 -1.31
C PHE A 252 14.64 -28.80 -2.56
N VAL A 253 14.74 -27.83 -3.46
CA VAL A 253 14.09 -27.84 -4.78
C VAL A 253 15.05 -28.52 -5.75
N THR A 254 14.71 -29.74 -6.17
CA THR A 254 15.67 -30.61 -6.87
C THR A 254 15.92 -30.22 -8.33
N ILE A 255 14.97 -29.59 -9.04
CA ILE A 255 15.10 -29.29 -10.47
C ILE A 255 14.29 -28.03 -10.82
N LEU A 256 14.96 -26.92 -11.16
CA LEU A 256 14.39 -25.84 -11.96
C LEU A 256 14.85 -26.07 -13.40
N GLU A 257 14.14 -26.91 -14.16
CA GLU A 257 14.38 -27.00 -15.60
C GLU A 257 14.04 -25.63 -16.21
N GLY A 258 15.03 -25.08 -16.94
CA GLY A 258 15.02 -23.80 -17.68
C GLY A 258 13.82 -22.89 -17.47
N VAL A 259 13.97 -21.90 -16.59
CA VAL A 259 13.02 -20.78 -16.45
C VAL A 259 13.26 -19.77 -17.59
N GLU A 260 13.10 -20.22 -18.83
CA GLU A 260 12.86 -19.36 -19.98
C GLU A 260 11.48 -19.67 -20.55
N ASP A 261 10.74 -18.59 -20.77
CA ASP A 261 9.37 -18.50 -21.26
C ASP A 261 8.98 -19.58 -22.27
N VAL A 262 8.21 -20.57 -21.81
CA VAL A 262 7.20 -21.21 -22.65
C VAL A 262 5.86 -20.78 -22.10
N ILE A 263 5.45 -19.59 -22.53
CA ILE A 263 4.04 -19.32 -22.80
C ILE A 263 3.66 -20.35 -23.88
N GLN A 264 3.32 -21.56 -23.46
CA GLN A 264 2.35 -22.35 -24.19
C GLN A 264 1.01 -21.78 -23.78
N THR A 265 0.63 -20.69 -24.46
CA THR A 265 -0.76 -20.51 -24.82
C THR A 265 -1.13 -21.77 -25.60
N ASP A 266 -1.68 -22.76 -24.90
CA ASP A 266 -2.51 -23.77 -25.53
C ASP A 266 -3.79 -23.08 -26.01
N ASN A 267 -3.64 -22.33 -27.10
CA ASN A 267 -4.70 -22.00 -28.03
C ASN A 267 -5.06 -23.30 -28.77
N GLN A 268 -5.65 -24.26 -28.07
CA GLN A 268 -6.30 -25.43 -28.65
C GLN A 268 -7.65 -25.69 -27.96
N ALA A 269 -8.54 -24.71 -28.07
CA ALA A 269 -9.97 -24.96 -28.10
C ALA A 269 -10.67 -23.82 -28.85
N ASN A 270 -10.36 -23.66 -30.14
CA ASN A 270 -11.29 -23.00 -31.05
C ASN A 270 -11.53 -23.94 -32.21
N ASN A 271 -12.75 -24.46 -32.31
CA ASN A 271 -13.49 -24.82 -33.53
C ASN A 271 -14.68 -25.72 -33.18
N ASN A 272 -15.78 -25.10 -32.74
CA ASN A 272 -17.13 -25.42 -33.24
C ASN A 272 -18.17 -24.56 -32.51
N ILE A 273 -18.40 -23.34 -33.00
CA ILE A 273 -19.74 -22.75 -32.94
C ILE A 273 -20.08 -22.28 -34.33
N GLN A 274 -21.03 -23.00 -34.90
CA GLN A 274 -21.63 -22.82 -36.20
C GLN A 274 -22.30 -21.44 -36.27
N ILE A 275 -21.94 -20.68 -37.30
CA ILE A 275 -22.59 -19.42 -37.65
C ILE A 275 -23.98 -19.78 -38.19
N ASP A 276 -25.03 -19.44 -37.44
CA ASP A 276 -26.36 -19.22 -38.02
C ASP A 276 -26.77 -17.78 -37.67
N SER A 277 -26.71 -16.94 -38.70
CA SER A 277 -27.30 -15.61 -38.70
C SER A 277 -28.78 -15.73 -39.03
N GLU A 278 -29.66 -15.20 -38.19
CA GLU A 278 -30.90 -14.58 -38.67
C GLU A 278 -31.19 -13.31 -37.86
N GLY A 279 -31.43 -12.23 -38.61
CA GLY A 279 -31.80 -10.91 -38.07
C GLY A 279 -33.13 -10.95 -37.31
N ILE A 280 -33.56 -9.87 -36.68
CA ILE A 280 -34.05 -8.67 -37.38
C ILE A 280 -34.18 -7.54 -36.34
N THR A 281 -33.42 -6.48 -36.57
CA THR A 281 -33.81 -5.04 -36.62
C THR A 281 -34.99 -4.57 -35.75
N ASN A 282 -34.82 -3.61 -34.83
CA ASN A 282 -35.00 -2.15 -35.02
C ASN A 282 -35.25 -1.59 -33.59
N THR A 283 -34.87 -0.41 -33.11
CA THR A 283 -34.42 0.87 -33.70
C THR A 283 -34.07 1.81 -32.53
N ASP A 284 -32.97 2.55 -32.70
CA ASP A 284 -32.72 3.96 -32.35
C ASP A 284 -32.88 4.45 -30.88
N GLY A 285 -31.89 5.07 -30.22
CA GLY A 285 -30.56 5.51 -30.65
C GLY A 285 -29.80 6.28 -29.55
N ASP A 286 -28.48 6.33 -29.75
CA ASP A 286 -27.47 7.32 -29.32
C ASP A 286 -26.73 7.18 -27.97
N SER A 287 -25.72 6.30 -27.99
CA SER A 287 -24.28 6.54 -27.76
C SER A 287 -23.81 7.49 -26.63
N SER A 288 -23.14 6.90 -25.62
CA SER A 288 -21.71 7.21 -25.41
C SER A 288 -20.97 5.94 -24.99
N ASP A 289 -19.93 5.60 -25.74
CA ASP A 289 -19.03 4.44 -25.57
C ASP A 289 -18.72 4.09 -24.11
N ASP A 290 -19.20 2.93 -23.68
CA ASP A 290 -18.62 2.16 -22.58
C ASP A 290 -18.14 0.85 -23.19
N LEU A 291 -16.85 0.79 -23.54
CA LEU A 291 -16.20 -0.46 -23.89
C LEU A 291 -16.11 -1.28 -22.60
N SER A 292 -17.14 -2.10 -22.36
CA SER A 292 -17.10 -3.15 -21.36
C SER A 292 -15.93 -4.07 -21.71
N VAL A 293 -14.82 -3.89 -21.01
CA VAL A 293 -13.73 -4.84 -20.94
C VAL A 293 -14.36 -6.13 -20.46
N GLU A 294 -14.43 -7.11 -21.36
CA GLU A 294 -14.81 -8.48 -21.04
C GLU A 294 -13.98 -8.93 -19.84
N ASP A 295 -14.66 -9.15 -18.71
CA ASP A 295 -14.08 -9.80 -17.55
C ASP A 295 -13.55 -11.15 -18.04
N ILE A 296 -12.23 -11.25 -18.15
CA ILE A 296 -11.54 -12.52 -18.32
C ILE A 296 -11.69 -13.25 -17.00
N ASP A 297 -12.82 -13.94 -16.88
CA ASP A 297 -13.10 -14.91 -15.84
C ASP A 297 -12.20 -16.13 -16.11
N LEU A 298 -10.91 -15.99 -15.78
CA LEU A 298 -9.99 -17.12 -15.68
C LEU A 298 -10.60 -18.05 -14.63
N GLU A 299 -11.02 -19.26 -14.98
CA GLU A 299 -11.56 -20.23 -14.04
C GLU A 299 -10.54 -20.51 -12.91
N TRP A 300 -10.70 -19.84 -11.77
CA TRP A 300 -9.82 -19.94 -10.58
C TRP A 300 -10.30 -20.99 -9.56
N GLU A 301 -11.45 -21.62 -9.81
CA GLU A 301 -12.17 -22.44 -8.82
C GLU A 301 -11.56 -23.83 -8.59
N ASP A 302 -10.79 -24.38 -9.54
CA ASP A 302 -10.20 -25.73 -9.41
C ASP A 302 -8.86 -25.78 -8.64
N VAL A 303 -8.35 -24.64 -8.18
CA VAL A 303 -6.95 -24.50 -7.74
C VAL A 303 -6.77 -24.81 -6.25
N HIS A 304 -7.83 -24.79 -5.44
CA HIS A 304 -7.74 -24.97 -3.98
C HIS A 304 -7.72 -26.45 -3.55
N GLU A 305 -8.38 -27.34 -4.30
CA GLU A 305 -8.58 -28.73 -3.88
C GLU A 305 -7.34 -29.60 -4.03
N ALA A 306 -6.37 -29.19 -4.86
CA ALA A 306 -5.11 -29.91 -5.06
C ALA A 306 -4.03 -29.64 -4.00
N MET A 307 -4.25 -28.70 -3.07
CA MET A 307 -3.25 -28.25 -2.08
C MET A 307 -3.54 -28.67 -0.64
N MET A 308 -4.70 -29.28 -0.36
CA MET A 308 -5.02 -29.93 0.92
C MET A 308 -4.77 -31.44 0.85
#